data_AF-A0A352L0X3-F1
#
_entry.id   AF-A0A352L0X3-F1
#
_cell.length_a   1.000
_cell.length_b   1.000
_cell.length_c   1.000
_cell.angle_alpha   90.00
_cell.angle_beta   90.00
_cell.angle_gamma   90.00
#
_symmetry.space_group_name_H-M   'P 1'
#
loop_
_entity.id
_entity.type
_entity.pdbx_description
1 polymer ?
#
loop_
_entity_poly.entity_id
_entity_poly.type
_entity_poly.pdbx_seq_one_letter_code
_entity_poly.pdbx_strand_id
1 'polypeptide(L)'
;MRIPKSLLLLTTVLLCGCGSDYTPQAEIFKTVSASGVLTFKGKPLSGFIVTLHPTGEQRTASGTTDAEGRFTLGTNAPGDGAVAGNHKVSVIWQPPEDDGLGSTVEDPKKMPKPPLEIPAKYASPDTSGITLEIPESGSSELKLDLN
;
A
#
# COMPACT_ATOMS: atom_id res chain seq x y z
N MET A 1 32.16 -34.67 65.93
CA MET A 1 31.71 -33.64 66.89
C MET A 1 32.16 -32.27 66.38
N ARG A 2 31.21 -31.38 66.07
CA ARG A 2 31.30 -29.91 65.85
C ARG A 2 31.91 -29.33 64.54
N ILE A 3 31.02 -29.16 63.55
CA ILE A 3 30.73 -27.95 62.70
C ILE A 3 30.99 -26.58 63.42
N PRO A 4 31.06 -25.36 62.79
CA PRO A 4 30.55 -24.96 61.43
C PRO A 4 31.15 -23.70 60.70
N LYS A 5 30.54 -23.39 59.54
CA LYS A 5 30.04 -22.07 59.04
C LYS A 5 30.97 -21.10 58.28
N SER A 6 30.43 -20.70 57.11
CA SER A 6 30.52 -19.37 56.47
C SER A 6 31.86 -19.01 55.81
N LEU A 7 31.95 -18.26 54.71
CA LEU A 7 31.02 -17.58 53.81
C LEU A 7 31.95 -16.74 52.90
N LEU A 8 31.98 -16.96 51.58
CA LEU A 8 32.50 -15.98 50.60
C LEU A 8 32.08 -16.44 49.20
N LEU A 9 30.81 -16.26 48.81
CA LEU A 9 30.29 -15.06 48.13
C LEU A 9 31.12 -14.68 46.91
N LEU A 10 30.99 -15.45 45.81
CA LEU A 10 31.52 -15.07 44.50
C LEU A 10 30.41 -14.39 43.69
N THR A 11 30.55 -13.07 43.62
CA THR A 11 29.67 -12.06 43.04
C THR A 11 29.27 -12.40 41.61
N THR A 12 28.00 -12.75 41.40
CA THR A 12 27.37 -12.83 40.08
C THR A 12 27.11 -11.41 39.61
N VAL A 13 27.92 -10.90 38.68
CA VAL A 13 27.68 -9.61 38.03
C VAL A 13 26.53 -9.81 37.04
N LEU A 14 25.33 -9.39 37.46
CA LEU A 14 24.18 -9.17 36.58
C LEU A 14 24.53 -7.99 35.65
N LEU A 15 24.97 -8.29 34.44
CA LEU A 15 24.86 -7.37 33.31
C LEU A 15 23.39 -7.38 32.87
N CYS A 16 22.56 -6.56 33.54
CA CYS A 16 21.31 -6.07 32.96
C CYS A 16 21.69 -5.14 31.79
N GLY A 17 22.00 -5.74 30.63
CA GLY A 17 22.00 -5.01 29.38
C GLY A 17 20.57 -4.56 29.11
N CYS A 18 20.37 -3.25 29.19
CA CYS A 18 19.14 -2.57 28.79
C CYS A 18 18.89 -2.89 27.31
N GLY A 19 18.05 -3.89 27.06
CA GLY A 19 17.45 -4.10 25.75
C GLY A 19 16.48 -2.95 25.53
N SER A 20 16.95 -1.90 24.85
CA SER A 20 16.04 -1.02 24.14
C SER A 20 15.36 -1.87 23.07
N ASP A 21 14.19 -2.40 23.41
CA ASP A 21 13.24 -3.04 22.51
C ASP A 21 12.76 -2.01 21.49
N TYR A 22 13.65 -1.64 20.56
CA TYR A 22 13.27 -0.98 19.31
C TYR A 22 12.64 -2.05 18.44
N THR A 23 11.38 -2.37 18.74
CA THR A 23 10.51 -3.00 17.76
C THR A 23 9.92 -1.86 16.95
N PRO A 24 10.33 -1.65 15.68
CA PRO A 24 9.56 -0.82 14.79
C PRO A 24 8.21 -1.52 14.58
N GLN A 25 7.24 -1.23 15.44
CA GLN A 25 5.85 -1.55 15.14
C GLN A 25 5.49 -0.68 13.95
N ALA A 26 5.39 -1.30 12.78
CA ALA A 26 4.79 -0.68 11.62
C ALA A 26 3.46 -0.08 12.09
N GLU A 27 3.30 1.24 12.01
CA GLU A 27 2.05 1.88 12.39
C GLU A 27 0.94 1.25 11.54
N ILE A 28 0.01 0.57 12.21
CA ILE A 28 -1.17 -0.04 11.58
C ILE A 28 -2.26 1.02 11.61
N PHE A 29 -2.69 1.45 10.42
CA PHE A 29 -3.77 2.40 10.28
C PHE A 29 -5.11 1.66 10.32
N LYS A 30 -6.11 2.24 10.98
CA LYS A 30 -7.49 1.77 10.90
C LYS A 30 -8.00 1.97 9.47
N THR A 31 -8.31 0.88 8.80
CA THR A 31 -8.87 0.88 7.45
C THR A 31 -10.33 0.45 7.45
N VAL A 32 -11.02 0.78 6.36
CA VAL A 32 -12.38 0.36 6.03
C VAL A 32 -12.39 -0.18 4.60
N SER A 33 -13.37 -1.01 4.27
CA SER A 33 -13.46 -1.57 2.92
C SER A 33 -13.46 -0.48 1.86
N ALA A 34 -12.66 -0.68 0.81
CA ALA A 34 -12.56 0.27 -0.29
C ALA A 34 -12.30 -0.49 -1.59
N SER A 35 -13.36 -0.75 -2.32
CA SER A 35 -13.31 -1.36 -3.66
C SER A 35 -14.27 -0.66 -4.61
N GLY A 36 -14.01 -0.82 -5.91
CA GLY A 36 -14.70 -0.04 -6.92
C GLY A 36 -14.33 -0.41 -8.35
N VAL A 37 -14.70 0.46 -9.28
CA VAL A 37 -14.44 0.34 -10.72
C VAL A 37 -13.78 1.61 -11.23
N LEU A 38 -12.69 1.45 -11.98
CA LEU A 38 -11.97 2.49 -12.69
C LEU A 38 -12.33 2.46 -14.18
N THR A 39 -12.78 3.59 -14.72
CA THR A 39 -13.04 3.76 -16.15
C THR A 39 -12.36 5.01 -16.71
N PHE A 40 -12.12 5.02 -18.02
CA PHE A 40 -11.75 6.21 -18.78
C PHE A 40 -12.66 6.33 -19.99
N LYS A 41 -13.41 7.44 -20.06
CA LYS A 41 -14.39 7.69 -21.15
C LYS A 41 -15.36 6.51 -21.35
N GLY A 42 -15.82 5.93 -20.24
CA GLY A 42 -16.75 4.80 -20.22
C GLY A 42 -16.14 3.44 -20.54
N LYS A 43 -14.81 3.33 -20.70
CA LYS A 43 -14.11 2.06 -20.90
C LYS A 43 -13.42 1.62 -19.61
N PRO A 44 -13.54 0.35 -19.20
CA PRO A 44 -12.80 -0.15 -18.05
C PRO A 44 -11.29 -0.08 -18.30
N LEU A 45 -10.54 0.32 -17.29
CA LEU A 45 -9.07 0.38 -17.34
C LEU A 45 -8.49 -0.86 -16.67
N SER A 46 -7.90 -1.77 -17.44
CA SER A 46 -7.29 -3.01 -16.95
C SER A 46 -5.79 -2.85 -16.68
N GLY A 47 -5.31 -3.40 -15.57
CA GLY A 47 -3.88 -3.39 -15.20
C GLY A 47 -3.37 -2.03 -14.73
N PHE A 48 -4.26 -1.17 -14.23
CA PHE A 48 -3.90 0.12 -13.66
C PHE A 48 -3.85 0.04 -12.15
N ILE A 49 -2.81 0.61 -11.56
CA ILE A 49 -2.74 0.85 -10.11
C ILE A 49 -3.52 2.13 -9.82
N VAL A 50 -4.53 1.99 -8.97
CA VAL A 50 -5.20 3.11 -8.31
C VAL A 50 -4.49 3.33 -6.99
N THR A 51 -4.02 4.56 -6.73
CA THR A 51 -3.42 4.95 -5.45
C THR A 51 -4.18 6.12 -4.84
N LEU A 52 -4.58 5.95 -3.58
CA LEU A 52 -5.22 6.97 -2.77
C LEU A 52 -4.19 7.59 -1.83
N HIS A 53 -4.06 8.91 -1.93
CA HIS A 53 -3.15 9.72 -1.13
C HIS A 53 -3.97 10.52 -0.12
N PRO A 54 -3.95 10.14 1.17
CA PRO A 54 -4.67 10.89 2.20
C PRO A 54 -4.09 12.30 2.34
N THR A 55 -4.90 13.24 2.82
CA THR A 55 -4.46 14.63 3.01
C THR A 55 -3.54 14.84 4.22
N GLY A 56 -3.41 13.85 5.10
CA GLY A 56 -2.56 13.88 6.29
C GLY A 56 -1.39 12.88 6.23
N GLU A 57 -0.72 12.66 7.37
CA GLU A 57 0.44 11.75 7.51
C GLU A 57 0.07 10.24 7.48
N GLN A 58 -1.06 9.91 6.86
CA GLN A 58 -1.57 8.54 6.80
C GLN A 58 -0.96 7.79 5.62
N ARG A 59 -0.89 6.46 5.72
CA ARG A 59 -0.37 5.62 4.64
C ARG A 59 -1.30 5.64 3.43
N THR A 60 -0.72 5.61 2.24
CA THR A 60 -1.47 5.48 0.98
C THR A 60 -2.14 4.11 0.88
N ALA A 61 -3.27 4.06 0.19
CA ALA A 61 -3.92 2.81 -0.16
C ALA A 61 -3.75 2.56 -1.66
N SER A 62 -3.52 1.32 -2.08
CA SER A 62 -3.40 1.00 -3.51
C SER A 62 -4.02 -0.33 -3.89
N GLY A 63 -4.40 -0.46 -5.16
CA GLY A 63 -4.92 -1.69 -5.75
C GLY A 63 -4.83 -1.67 -7.27
N THR A 64 -4.57 -2.84 -7.85
CA THR A 64 -4.49 -3.02 -9.31
C THR A 64 -5.84 -3.42 -9.87
N THR A 65 -6.23 -2.82 -10.99
CA THR A 65 -7.49 -3.12 -11.65
C THR A 65 -7.44 -4.39 -12.49
N ASP A 66 -8.52 -5.17 -12.46
CA ASP A 66 -8.72 -6.34 -13.31
C ASP A 66 -9.20 -5.97 -14.73
N ALA A 67 -9.52 -6.99 -15.54
CA ALA A 67 -10.01 -6.82 -16.92
C ALA A 67 -11.33 -6.03 -17.03
N GLU A 68 -12.13 -6.01 -15.96
CA GLU A 68 -13.38 -5.24 -15.86
C GLU A 68 -13.17 -3.86 -15.23
N GLY A 69 -11.92 -3.49 -14.92
CA GLY A 69 -11.57 -2.23 -14.27
C GLY A 69 -11.83 -2.24 -12.76
N ARG A 70 -12.14 -3.40 -12.16
CA ARG A 70 -12.43 -3.49 -10.72
C ARG A 70 -11.15 -3.49 -9.92
N PHE A 71 -11.13 -2.77 -8.80
CA PHE A 71 -10.01 -2.74 -7.88
C PHE A 71 -10.48 -2.93 -6.43
N THR A 72 -9.57 -3.46 -5.60
CA THR A 72 -9.71 -3.51 -4.14
C THR A 72 -8.44 -2.90 -3.55
N LEU A 73 -8.60 -1.89 -2.69
CA LEU A 73 -7.47 -1.19 -2.11
C LEU A 73 -6.94 -1.93 -0.88
N GLY A 74 -5.64 -1.79 -0.63
CA GLY A 74 -4.97 -2.16 0.61
C GLY A 74 -4.03 -1.05 1.08
N THR A 75 -3.97 -0.86 2.38
CA THR A 75 -3.11 0.10 3.10
C THR A 75 -2.05 -0.62 3.93
N ASN A 76 -2.44 -1.53 4.82
CA ASN A 76 -1.49 -2.28 5.65
C ASN A 76 -1.21 -3.67 5.07
N ALA A 77 -2.21 -4.26 4.43
CA ALA A 77 -2.12 -5.55 3.74
C ALA A 77 -2.97 -5.53 2.45
N PRO A 78 -2.72 -6.42 1.49
CA PRO A 78 -3.52 -6.50 0.28
C PRO A 78 -5.01 -6.68 0.60
N GLY A 79 -5.84 -5.76 0.11
CA GLY A 79 -7.30 -5.84 0.24
C GLY A 79 -7.87 -5.44 1.61
N ASP A 80 -7.06 -4.96 2.55
CA ASP A 80 -7.55 -4.51 3.87
C ASP A 80 -8.26 -3.14 3.83
N GLY A 81 -8.30 -2.51 2.66
CA GLY A 81 -9.03 -1.28 2.41
C GLY A 81 -8.18 -0.01 2.49
N ALA A 82 -8.86 1.10 2.74
CA ALA A 82 -8.28 2.43 2.82
C ALA A 82 -8.67 3.10 4.14
N VAL A 83 -7.91 4.10 4.56
CA VAL A 83 -8.32 4.98 5.64
C VAL A 83 -9.58 5.74 5.21
N ALA A 84 -10.51 6.00 6.14
CA ALA A 84 -11.66 6.86 5.87
C ALA A 84 -11.24 8.34 5.67
N GLY A 85 -11.98 9.06 4.82
CA GLY A 85 -11.76 10.48 4.55
C GLY A 85 -11.44 10.79 3.08
N ASN A 86 -10.97 12.01 2.83
CA ASN A 86 -10.68 12.51 1.49
C ASN A 86 -9.26 12.15 1.04
N HIS A 87 -9.15 11.64 -0.18
CA HIS A 87 -7.90 11.22 -0.78
C HIS A 87 -7.75 11.83 -2.17
N LYS A 88 -6.56 12.34 -2.48
CA LYS A 88 -6.18 12.58 -3.87
C LYS A 88 -5.91 11.24 -4.56
N VAL A 89 -6.19 11.15 -5.84
CA VAL A 89 -6.02 9.89 -6.59
C VAL A 89 -4.96 10.04 -7.66
N SER A 90 -4.08 9.05 -7.77
CA SER A 90 -3.23 8.84 -8.94
C SER A 90 -3.53 7.48 -9.56
N VAL A 91 -3.39 7.41 -10.88
CA VAL A 91 -3.65 6.23 -11.69
C VAL A 91 -2.48 6.03 -12.64
N ILE A 92 -1.79 4.91 -12.52
CA ILE A 92 -0.67 4.52 -13.39
C ILE A 92 -0.89 3.13 -13.94
N TRP A 93 -0.48 2.89 -15.18
CA TRP A 93 -0.51 1.54 -15.71
C TRP A 93 0.70 0.75 -15.22
N GLN A 94 0.46 -0.48 -14.75
CA GLN A 94 1.52 -1.41 -14.38
C GLN A 94 1.62 -2.48 -15.47
N PRO A 95 2.78 -2.65 -16.12
CA PRO A 95 2.99 -3.78 -17.00
C PRO A 95 2.87 -5.09 -16.19
N PRO A 96 2.28 -6.15 -16.76
CA PRO A 96 2.31 -7.47 -16.14
C PRO A 96 3.75 -7.87 -15.81
N GLU A 97 3.96 -8.44 -14.63
CA GLU A 97 5.28 -8.97 -14.27
C GLU A 97 5.64 -10.11 -15.25
N ASP A 98 6.85 -10.03 -15.82
CA ASP A 98 7.44 -11.11 -16.62
C ASP A 98 7.76 -12.28 -15.69
N ASP A 99 7.46 -13.51 -16.11
CA ASP A 99 7.40 -14.73 -15.28
C ASP A 99 8.77 -15.28 -14.81
N GLY A 100 9.79 -14.41 -14.76
CA GLY A 100 11.05 -14.69 -14.07
C GLY A 100 12.21 -15.14 -14.96
N LEU A 101 12.13 -15.01 -16.29
CA LEU A 101 13.30 -15.13 -17.16
C LEU A 101 14.01 -13.78 -17.36
N GLY A 102 14.35 -13.12 -16.26
CA GLY A 102 15.45 -12.15 -16.14
C GLY A 102 15.73 -11.25 -17.35
N SER A 103 14.71 -10.71 -18.01
CA SER A 103 14.92 -9.80 -19.12
C SER A 103 15.26 -8.44 -18.51
N THR A 104 16.56 -8.18 -18.32
CA THR A 104 17.04 -6.80 -18.42
C THR A 104 16.42 -6.24 -19.68
N VAL A 105 15.52 -5.27 -19.55
CA VAL A 105 14.84 -4.70 -20.71
C VAL A 105 15.89 -3.87 -21.46
N GLU A 106 16.69 -4.53 -22.31
CA GLU A 106 17.78 -3.89 -23.05
C GLU A 106 17.26 -2.85 -24.04
N ASP A 107 16.01 -3.01 -24.47
CA ASP A 107 15.34 -2.10 -25.39
C ASP A 107 13.98 -1.63 -24.83
N PRO A 108 13.84 -0.35 -24.43
CA PRO A 108 12.60 0.18 -23.88
C PRO A 108 11.41 0.14 -24.86
N LYS A 109 11.63 -0.10 -26.17
CA LYS A 109 10.52 -0.27 -27.14
C LYS A 109 9.87 -1.65 -27.05
N LYS A 110 10.51 -2.63 -26.40
CA LYS A 110 9.94 -3.96 -26.15
C LYS A 110 9.06 -4.01 -24.90
N MET A 111 8.99 -2.92 -24.13
CA MET A 111 8.07 -2.86 -22.99
C MET A 111 6.63 -2.97 -23.47
N PRO A 112 5.80 -3.80 -22.79
CA PRO A 112 4.39 -3.82 -23.09
C PRO A 112 3.82 -2.42 -22.87
N LYS A 113 2.82 -2.06 -23.68
CA LYS A 113 2.14 -0.76 -23.61
C LYS A 113 0.80 -0.92 -22.89
N PRO A 114 0.29 0.15 -22.25
CA PRO A 114 -1.05 0.12 -21.69
C PRO A 114 -2.09 -0.21 -22.77
N PRO A 115 -3.12 -1.00 -22.43
CA PRO A 115 -4.21 -1.29 -23.37
C PRO A 115 -5.01 -0.03 -23.73
N LEU A 116 -4.98 0.99 -22.86
CA LEU A 116 -5.58 2.29 -23.11
C LEU A 116 -4.66 3.40 -22.59
N GLU A 117 -4.26 4.33 -23.45
CA GLU A 117 -3.46 5.48 -23.03
C GLU A 117 -4.34 6.53 -22.36
N ILE A 118 -4.00 6.89 -21.12
CA ILE A 118 -4.64 7.96 -20.37
C ILE A 118 -3.69 9.18 -20.29
N PRO A 119 -4.23 10.40 -20.19
CA PRO A 119 -3.43 11.61 -19.99
C PRO A 119 -2.46 11.49 -18.81
N ALA A 120 -1.20 11.90 -19.01
CA ALA A 120 -0.15 11.82 -17.99
C ALA A 120 -0.48 12.57 -16.68
N LYS A 121 -1.40 13.55 -16.72
CA LYS A 121 -1.87 14.27 -15.53
C LYS A 121 -2.41 13.32 -14.44
N TYR A 122 -2.95 12.17 -14.82
CA TYR A 122 -3.51 11.20 -13.87
C TYR A 122 -2.44 10.43 -13.09
N ALA A 123 -1.18 10.43 -13.54
CA ALA A 123 -0.10 9.72 -12.87
C ALA A 123 0.37 10.40 -11.57
N SER A 124 -0.04 11.65 -11.31
CA SER A 124 0.31 12.37 -10.09
C SER A 124 -0.93 12.81 -9.32
N PRO A 125 -0.96 12.66 -7.99
CA PRO A 125 -2.08 13.12 -7.17
C PRO A 125 -2.29 14.64 -7.22
N ASP A 126 -1.26 15.42 -7.55
CA ASP A 126 -1.35 16.88 -7.60
C ASP A 126 -1.88 17.41 -8.94
N THR A 127 -1.69 16.64 -10.01
CA THR A 127 -2.12 17.05 -11.37
C THR A 127 -3.37 16.31 -11.85
N SER A 128 -3.77 15.22 -11.19
CA SER A 128 -4.92 14.43 -11.62
C SER A 128 -6.23 15.22 -11.54
N GLY A 129 -6.33 16.10 -10.54
CA GLY A 129 -7.56 16.82 -10.22
C GLY A 129 -8.67 15.91 -9.68
N ILE A 130 -8.31 14.71 -9.23
CA ILE A 130 -9.25 13.70 -8.73
C ILE A 130 -9.17 13.59 -7.22
N THR A 131 -10.32 13.66 -6.59
CA THR A 131 -10.50 13.37 -5.17
C THR A 131 -11.51 12.25 -5.01
N LEU A 132 -11.24 11.32 -4.09
CA LEU A 132 -12.14 10.24 -3.71
C LEU A 132 -12.34 10.25 -2.20
N GLU A 133 -13.58 10.24 -1.76
CA GLU A 133 -13.95 10.13 -0.36
C GLU A 133 -14.20 8.67 0.00
N ILE A 134 -13.59 8.21 1.09
CA ILE A 134 -13.84 6.89 1.67
C ILE A 134 -14.73 7.07 2.90
N PRO A 135 -15.99 6.59 2.88
CA PRO A 135 -16.89 6.69 4.04
C PRO A 135 -16.34 5.93 5.24
N GLU A 136 -16.67 6.37 6.47
CA GLU A 136 -16.27 5.64 7.69
C GLU A 136 -16.84 4.22 7.79
N SER A 137 -17.92 3.92 7.05
CA SER A 137 -18.49 2.58 6.93
C SER A 137 -17.75 1.69 5.92
N GLY A 138 -16.85 2.26 5.12
CA GLY A 138 -16.31 1.65 3.91
C GLY A 138 -17.29 1.70 2.72
N SER A 139 -16.80 1.27 1.55
CA SER A 139 -17.54 1.15 0.31
C SER A 139 -16.94 0.06 -0.59
N SER A 140 -17.81 -0.64 -1.32
CA SER A 140 -17.41 -1.60 -2.35
C SER A 140 -17.90 -1.23 -3.75
N GLU A 141 -18.41 -0.01 -3.90
CA GLU A 141 -19.03 0.50 -5.14
C GLU A 141 -18.44 1.86 -5.54
N LEU A 142 -17.17 2.12 -5.19
CA LEU A 142 -16.48 3.35 -5.56
C LEU A 142 -16.41 3.47 -7.09
N LYS A 143 -16.83 4.60 -7.64
CA LYS A 143 -16.77 4.87 -9.08
C LYS A 143 -15.70 5.91 -9.36
N LEU A 144 -14.69 5.52 -10.14
CA LEU A 144 -13.57 6.36 -10.50
C LEU A 144 -13.56 6.54 -12.02
N ASP A 145 -14.20 7.60 -12.49
CA ASP A 145 -14.35 7.87 -13.93
C ASP A 145 -13.40 8.99 -14.37
N LEU A 146 -12.46 8.64 -15.24
CA LEU A 146 -11.51 9.55 -15.87
C LEU A 146 -12.12 10.15 -17.15
N ASN A 147 -11.93 11.45 -17.39
CA ASN A 147 -12.50 12.19 -18.53
C ASN A 147 -11.48 13.02 -19.33
#